data_AF-A0A7S4M8V1-F1
#
_entry.id   AF-A0A7S4M8V1-F1
#
_cell.length_a   1.000
_cell.length_b   1.000
_cell.length_c   1.000
_cell.angle_alpha   90.00
_cell.angle_beta   90.00
_cell.angle_gamma   90.00
#
_symmetry.space_group_name_H-M   'P 1'
#
loop_
_entity.id
_entity.type
_entity.pdbx_description
1 polymer ?
#
loop_
_entity_poly.entity_id
_entity_poly.type
_entity_poly.pdbx_seq_one_letter_code
_entity_poly.pdbx_strand_id
1 'polypeptide(L)'
;MSKVSEPDCYETPDIPLFTGVIKDSRHLDTPVSEDIDDSSLPSSELFQRFSGKQLDTSKQNYDRVQIGKPLKQSEYSFNPSGRNAESALERYQRLRVEIEALANDLKSVEQESPDLELEQGNKASDISKQISSLQHILDQCENTLHQSGNAGTAQSTNIAKQLMQELQASSDRSGDDTNRITYELYSTPTGSKDNTKLFADIEKRVASLENGIGSTVEMQKPIATTLALLEEKLSLLDENKLAIVETKIASLSDALENSSATMESSEKVDNLFELMNQWDSTSQQVPMIVERLVSLKGVHEQGISAVNSIHQLQKDQSSVTDLLKSTAASFQRLETAFEENKKIINSNVTSLEERMAKLEARLS
;
A
#
# COMPACT_ATOMS: atom_id res chain seq x y z
N MET A 1 17.26 31.51 58.54
CA MET A 1 16.61 30.26 58.13
C MET A 1 17.00 29.99 56.69
N SER A 2 18.13 29.32 56.47
CA SER A 2 18.54 28.89 55.13
C SER A 2 17.75 27.63 54.79
N LYS A 3 16.95 27.68 53.71
CA LYS A 3 16.30 26.50 53.16
C LYS A 3 17.40 25.49 52.80
N VAL A 4 17.41 24.35 53.49
CA VAL A 4 18.17 23.18 53.07
C VAL A 4 17.52 22.72 51.76
N SER A 5 18.31 22.68 50.68
CA SER A 5 17.87 22.14 49.40
C SER A 5 17.79 20.63 49.57
N GLU A 6 16.57 20.10 49.68
CA GLU A 6 16.35 18.66 49.62
C GLU A 6 16.57 18.20 48.17
N PRO A 7 17.20 17.03 47.93
CA PRO A 7 17.34 16.46 46.60
C PRO A 7 15.97 16.06 46.02
N ASP A 8 15.77 16.30 44.72
CA ASP A 8 14.51 16.01 44.00
C ASP A 8 14.20 14.50 43.92
N CYS A 9 15.20 13.63 44.10
CA CYS A 9 15.00 12.19 44.13
C CYS A 9 15.90 11.51 45.16
N TYR A 10 15.34 10.53 45.89
CA TYR A 10 16.06 9.64 46.80
C TYR A 10 16.03 8.23 46.22
N GLU A 11 17.08 7.84 45.50
CA GLU A 11 17.18 6.55 44.82
C GLU A 11 18.24 5.66 45.50
N THR A 12 18.04 4.34 45.39
CA THR A 12 19.09 3.37 45.75
C THR A 12 20.25 3.49 44.75
N PRO A 13 21.52 3.42 45.18
CA PRO A 13 22.66 3.49 44.27
C PRO A 13 22.54 2.46 43.14
N ASP A 14 22.77 2.88 41.90
CA ASP A 14 22.74 2.00 40.74
C ASP A 14 23.80 0.92 40.87
N ILE A 15 23.36 -0.28 41.25
CA ILE A 15 24.16 -1.50 41.15
C ILE A 15 24.08 -1.90 39.68
N PRO A 16 25.21 -1.98 38.94
CA PRO A 16 25.16 -2.43 37.56
C PRO A 16 24.58 -3.84 37.53
N LEU A 17 23.37 -3.97 37.00
CA LEU A 17 22.73 -5.25 36.74
C LEU A 17 23.57 -5.97 35.69
N PHE A 18 24.41 -6.90 36.14
CA PHE A 18 25.08 -7.95 35.35
C PHE A 18 25.53 -7.52 33.94
N THR A 19 26.76 -7.05 33.80
CA THR A 19 27.36 -6.64 32.52
C THR A 19 27.76 -7.81 31.60
N GLY A 20 27.44 -9.05 31.98
CA GLY A 20 27.62 -10.22 31.14
C GLY A 20 26.30 -10.56 30.46
N VAL A 21 26.33 -10.77 29.14
CA VAL A 21 25.26 -11.45 28.40
C VAL A 21 24.96 -12.74 29.16
N ILE A 22 23.86 -12.77 29.91
CA ILE A 22 23.24 -14.03 30.27
C ILE A 22 22.78 -14.57 28.93
N LYS A 23 23.61 -15.41 28.30
CA LYS A 23 23.15 -16.26 27.22
C LYS A 23 21.90 -16.91 27.78
N ASP A 24 20.77 -16.59 27.16
CA ASP A 24 19.49 -17.10 27.56
C ASP A 24 19.59 -18.63 27.52
N SER A 25 19.78 -19.24 28.69
CA SER A 25 19.91 -20.68 28.84
C SER A 25 18.58 -21.40 28.58
N ARG A 26 17.54 -20.68 28.11
CA ARG A 26 16.36 -21.24 27.47
C ARG A 26 16.65 -21.82 26.08
N HIS A 27 17.75 -21.44 25.42
CA HIS A 27 18.43 -22.40 24.57
C HIS A 27 19.25 -23.25 25.53
N LEU A 28 18.62 -24.27 26.13
CA LEU A 28 19.41 -25.42 26.52
C LEU A 28 20.15 -25.76 25.23
N ASP A 29 21.49 -25.66 25.24
CA ASP A 29 22.29 -26.55 24.44
C ASP A 29 21.77 -27.93 24.81
N THR A 30 20.77 -28.40 24.05
CA THR A 30 20.26 -29.75 24.16
C THR A 30 21.52 -30.54 23.91
N PRO A 31 22.03 -31.29 24.91
CA PRO A 31 23.24 -32.05 24.70
C PRO A 31 22.96 -32.88 23.45
N VAL A 32 23.79 -32.69 22.41
CA VAL A 32 23.62 -33.32 21.10
C VAL A 32 23.31 -34.78 21.36
N SER A 33 22.04 -35.14 21.22
CA SER A 33 21.60 -36.47 21.57
C SER A 33 22.06 -37.34 20.43
N GLU A 34 22.91 -38.34 20.70
CA GLU A 34 23.36 -39.27 19.67
C GLU A 34 22.18 -40.00 18.99
N ASP A 35 21.00 -39.99 19.62
CA ASP A 35 19.74 -40.56 19.13
C ASP A 35 18.87 -39.59 18.31
N ILE A 36 19.21 -38.30 18.24
CA ILE A 36 18.46 -37.27 17.50
C ILE A 36 19.33 -36.71 16.39
N ASP A 37 18.89 -36.89 15.14
CA ASP A 37 19.53 -36.27 13.99
C ASP A 37 19.15 -34.77 13.93
N ASP A 38 20.07 -33.93 14.38
CA ASP A 38 19.96 -32.46 14.36
C ASP A 38 20.30 -31.84 13.00
N SER A 39 20.24 -32.60 11.90
CA SER A 39 20.48 -32.08 10.56
C SER A 39 19.46 -31.01 10.17
N SER A 40 19.81 -29.75 10.42
CA SER A 40 19.09 -28.59 9.92
C SER A 40 19.39 -28.42 8.43
N LEU A 41 18.43 -28.78 7.58
CA LEU A 41 18.56 -28.52 6.14
C LEU A 41 18.30 -27.05 5.84
N PRO A 42 19.22 -26.34 5.17
CA PRO A 42 18.99 -24.95 4.80
C PRO A 42 17.85 -24.86 3.77
N SER A 43 16.91 -23.95 4.00
CA SER A 43 15.73 -23.74 3.14
C SER A 43 16.09 -23.50 1.66
N SER A 44 17.27 -22.94 1.39
CA SER A 44 17.80 -22.74 0.04
C SER A 44 18.09 -24.07 -0.68
N GLU A 45 18.69 -25.04 0.01
CA GLU A 45 18.98 -26.34 -0.57
C GLU A 45 17.71 -27.18 -0.75
N LEU A 46 16.76 -27.09 0.19
CA LEU A 46 15.44 -27.68 0.03
C LEU A 46 14.72 -27.08 -1.20
N PHE A 47 14.71 -25.76 -1.33
CA PHE A 47 14.11 -25.10 -2.47
C PHE A 47 14.73 -25.59 -3.78
N GLN A 48 16.06 -25.67 -3.87
CA GLN A 48 16.74 -26.19 -5.05
C GLN A 48 16.45 -27.67 -5.33
N ARG A 49 16.29 -28.50 -4.27
CA ARG A 49 15.94 -29.92 -4.41
C ARG A 49 14.49 -30.16 -4.86
N PHE A 50 13.60 -29.19 -4.65
CA PHE A 50 12.17 -29.30 -4.97
C PHE A 50 11.70 -28.36 -6.09
N SER A 51 12.52 -27.41 -6.56
CA SER A 51 12.16 -26.37 -7.56
C SER A 51 11.82 -26.87 -8.97
N GLY A 52 11.82 -28.19 -9.20
CA GLY A 52 11.33 -28.81 -10.43
C GLY A 52 10.53 -30.09 -10.20
N LYS A 53 10.24 -30.45 -8.96
CA LYS A 53 9.47 -31.65 -8.63
C LYS A 53 7.99 -31.27 -8.50
N GLN A 54 7.23 -31.55 -9.55
CA GLN A 54 5.78 -31.40 -9.53
C GLN A 54 5.14 -32.70 -9.03
N LEU A 55 4.10 -32.57 -8.21
CA LEU A 55 3.32 -33.70 -7.74
C LEU A 55 2.32 -34.09 -8.83
N ASP A 56 2.51 -35.26 -9.45
CA ASP A 56 1.51 -35.85 -10.35
C ASP A 56 0.37 -36.45 -9.52
N THR A 57 -0.79 -35.80 -9.53
CA THR A 57 -1.99 -36.25 -8.83
C THR A 57 -2.86 -37.18 -9.67
N SER A 58 -2.45 -37.52 -10.91
CA SER A 58 -3.27 -38.27 -11.88
C SER A 58 -3.67 -39.68 -11.41
N LYS A 59 -2.96 -40.26 -10.44
CA LYS A 59 -3.23 -41.60 -9.88
C LYS A 59 -3.94 -41.57 -8.53
N GLN A 60 -4.17 -40.38 -7.94
CA GLN A 60 -4.85 -40.28 -6.65
C GLN A 60 -6.35 -40.08 -6.87
N ASN A 61 -7.11 -41.11 -6.51
CA ASN A 61 -8.55 -41.14 -6.70
C ASN A 61 -9.24 -40.40 -5.54
N TYR A 62 -9.39 -39.08 -5.66
CA TYR A 62 -10.08 -38.24 -4.65
C TYR A 62 -11.61 -38.26 -4.78
N ASP A 63 -12.16 -39.04 -5.71
CA ASP A 63 -13.59 -39.14 -6.03
C ASP A 63 -14.51 -39.61 -4.89
N ARG A 64 -13.96 -39.86 -3.70
CA ARG A 64 -14.72 -40.30 -2.53
C ARG A 64 -14.53 -39.50 -1.25
N VAL A 65 -14.09 -38.25 -1.35
CA VAL A 65 -14.28 -37.29 -0.25
C VAL A 65 -15.47 -36.41 -0.60
N GLN A 66 -16.66 -36.84 -0.14
CA GLN A 66 -17.79 -35.92 0.01
C GLN A 66 -17.37 -34.84 1.01
N ILE A 67 -17.10 -33.62 0.55
CA ILE A 67 -17.43 -32.35 1.20
C ILE A 67 -17.08 -31.25 0.17
N GLY A 68 -18.08 -30.40 -0.12
CA GLY A 68 -18.11 -29.55 -1.30
C GLY A 68 -16.92 -28.61 -1.49
N LYS A 69 -16.37 -28.65 -2.71
CA LYS A 69 -16.03 -27.52 -3.59
C LYS A 69 -15.28 -28.07 -4.82
N PRO A 70 -15.64 -27.70 -6.06
CA PRO A 70 -14.84 -28.08 -7.22
C PRO A 70 -13.58 -27.20 -7.34
N LEU A 71 -12.40 -27.84 -7.30
CA LEU A 71 -11.15 -27.44 -7.98
C LEU A 71 -10.87 -28.57 -8.98
N LYS A 72 -10.45 -28.40 -10.24
CA LYS A 72 -10.05 -27.27 -11.10
C LYS A 72 -10.34 -27.73 -12.53
N GLN A 73 -10.77 -26.83 -13.41
CA GLN A 73 -10.71 -27.03 -14.86
C GLN A 73 -9.28 -26.77 -15.37
N SER A 74 -8.92 -27.52 -16.41
CA SER A 74 -7.71 -27.43 -17.21
C SER A 74 -7.37 -26.02 -17.64
N GLU A 75 -6.10 -25.64 -17.46
CA GLU A 75 -5.50 -24.45 -18.06
C GLU A 75 -5.53 -24.54 -19.60
N TYR A 76 -6.52 -23.89 -20.19
CA TYR A 76 -6.28 -22.83 -21.16
C TYR A 76 -6.91 -21.59 -20.53
N SER A 77 -6.27 -20.41 -20.57
CA SER A 77 -6.87 -19.19 -20.02
C SER A 77 -8.08 -18.78 -20.86
N PHE A 78 -9.20 -19.41 -20.54
CA PHE A 78 -10.56 -19.11 -20.95
C PHE A 78 -11.23 -18.70 -19.64
N ASN A 79 -11.54 -17.42 -19.46
CA ASN A 79 -12.26 -16.95 -18.28
C ASN A 79 -13.69 -17.53 -18.30
N PRO A 80 -14.06 -18.53 -17.47
CA PRO A 80 -15.40 -19.10 -17.44
C PRO A 80 -16.26 -18.43 -16.35
N SER A 81 -15.87 -17.24 -15.90
CA SER A 81 -16.51 -16.55 -14.79
C SER A 81 -16.94 -15.16 -15.23
N GLY A 82 -18.20 -15.02 -15.59
CA GLY A 82 -18.87 -13.74 -15.90
C GLY A 82 -18.99 -12.80 -14.69
N ARG A 83 -17.87 -12.44 -14.06
CA ARG A 83 -17.82 -11.54 -12.90
C ARG A 83 -16.74 -10.46 -12.94
N ASN A 84 -15.88 -10.44 -13.95
CA ASN A 84 -15.03 -9.26 -14.23
C ASN A 84 -15.33 -8.80 -15.66
N ALA A 85 -15.62 -7.51 -15.85
CA ALA A 85 -15.83 -6.96 -17.17
C ALA A 85 -14.56 -7.18 -18.00
N GLU A 86 -14.65 -8.01 -19.04
CA GLU A 86 -13.56 -8.24 -20.00
C GLU A 86 -12.99 -6.89 -20.46
N SER A 87 -11.66 -6.77 -20.48
CA SER A 87 -11.01 -5.62 -21.12
C SER A 87 -11.41 -5.58 -22.60
N ALA A 88 -11.58 -4.38 -23.17
CA ALA A 88 -11.99 -4.23 -24.57
C ALA A 88 -11.06 -4.97 -25.55
N LEU A 89 -9.76 -5.04 -25.24
CA LEU A 89 -8.77 -5.77 -26.03
C LEU A 89 -8.94 -7.30 -25.92
N GLU A 90 -9.20 -7.80 -24.71
CA GLU A 90 -9.41 -9.23 -24.45
C GLU A 90 -10.70 -9.72 -25.13
N ARG A 91 -11.77 -8.92 -25.08
CA ARG A 91 -13.02 -9.19 -25.79
C ARG A 91 -12.83 -9.21 -27.31
N TYR A 92 -12.02 -8.29 -27.84
CA TYR A 92 -11.68 -8.26 -29.27
C TYR A 92 -10.97 -9.55 -29.71
N GLN A 93 -9.95 -9.97 -28.95
CA GLN A 93 -9.21 -11.21 -29.23
C GLN A 93 -10.11 -12.45 -29.17
N ARG A 94 -11.02 -12.52 -28.17
CA ARG A 94 -12.00 -13.61 -28.08
C ARG A 94 -12.93 -13.64 -29.30
N LEU A 95 -13.49 -12.50 -29.68
CA LEU A 95 -14.42 -12.40 -30.81
C LEU A 95 -13.74 -12.82 -32.13
N ARG A 96 -12.47 -12.45 -32.34
CA ARG A 96 -11.69 -12.84 -33.51
C ARG A 96 -11.57 -14.37 -33.61
N VAL A 97 -11.21 -15.03 -32.51
CA VAL A 97 -11.09 -16.50 -32.47
C VAL A 97 -12.45 -17.17 -32.66
N GLU A 98 -13.52 -16.67 -32.04
CA GLU A 98 -14.87 -17.20 -32.20
C GLU A 98 -15.37 -17.09 -33.67
N ILE A 99 -15.07 -15.97 -34.35
CA ILE A 99 -15.44 -15.78 -35.76
C ILE A 99 -14.60 -16.65 -36.68
N GLU A 100 -13.32 -16.87 -36.38
CA GLU A 100 -12.47 -17.80 -37.13
C GLU A 100 -12.91 -19.26 -36.95
N ALA A 101 -13.28 -19.66 -35.73
CA ALA A 101 -13.87 -20.98 -35.47
C ALA A 101 -15.17 -21.16 -36.25
N LEU A 102 -16.08 -20.18 -36.19
CA LEU A 102 -17.34 -20.21 -36.94
C LEU A 102 -17.10 -20.26 -38.46
N ALA A 103 -16.09 -19.55 -38.97
CA ALA A 103 -15.71 -19.63 -40.39
C ALA A 103 -15.23 -21.03 -40.79
N ASN A 104 -14.50 -21.72 -39.90
CA ASN A 104 -13.99 -23.07 -40.15
C ASN A 104 -15.10 -24.13 -40.03
N ASP A 105 -16.00 -23.99 -39.06
CA ASP A 105 -17.19 -24.84 -38.94
C ASP A 105 -18.05 -24.72 -40.20
N LEU A 106 -18.25 -23.51 -40.69
CA LEU A 106 -19.09 -23.28 -41.85
C LEU A 106 -18.46 -23.76 -43.17
N LYS A 107 -17.13 -23.69 -43.30
CA LYS A 107 -16.40 -24.36 -44.40
C LYS A 107 -16.53 -25.89 -44.33
N SER A 108 -16.51 -26.45 -43.13
CA SER A 108 -16.69 -27.89 -42.92
C SER A 108 -18.11 -28.32 -43.30
N VAL A 109 -19.12 -27.52 -42.94
CA VAL A 109 -20.53 -27.73 -43.33
C VAL A 109 -20.72 -27.59 -44.84
N GLU A 110 -20.07 -26.62 -45.49
CA GLU A 110 -20.11 -26.44 -46.95
C GLU A 110 -19.47 -27.63 -47.70
N GLN A 111 -18.43 -28.24 -47.12
CA GLN A 111 -17.78 -29.45 -47.67
C GLN A 111 -18.61 -30.72 -47.47
N GLU A 112 -19.25 -30.87 -46.30
CA GLU A 112 -20.06 -32.05 -46.00
C GLU A 112 -21.44 -32.02 -46.67
N SER A 113 -21.97 -30.84 -46.99
CA SER A 113 -23.32 -30.69 -47.54
C SER A 113 -23.51 -29.36 -48.30
N PRO A 114 -23.28 -29.34 -49.62
CA PRO A 114 -23.33 -28.11 -50.42
C PRO A 114 -24.74 -27.51 -50.60
N ASP A 115 -25.81 -28.22 -50.19
CA ASP A 115 -27.22 -27.83 -50.40
C ASP A 115 -28.03 -27.78 -49.09
N LEU A 116 -27.36 -27.68 -47.93
CA LEU A 116 -28.05 -27.52 -46.64
C LEU A 116 -28.69 -26.12 -46.56
N GLU A 117 -30.02 -26.08 -46.71
CA GLU A 117 -30.83 -24.99 -46.19
C GLU A 117 -30.81 -25.06 -44.66
N LEU A 118 -30.05 -24.16 -44.02
CA LEU A 118 -30.21 -23.89 -42.60
C LEU A 118 -31.65 -23.40 -42.36
N GLU A 119 -32.23 -23.65 -41.19
CA GLU A 119 -33.68 -23.49 -40.87
C GLU A 119 -34.31 -22.09 -41.14
N GLN A 120 -33.55 -21.12 -41.65
CA GLN A 120 -34.00 -19.79 -42.05
C GLN A 120 -33.65 -19.40 -43.50
N GLY A 121 -33.54 -20.34 -44.44
CA GLY A 121 -33.45 -20.04 -45.88
C GLY A 121 -32.15 -19.33 -46.33
N ASN A 122 -31.15 -19.25 -45.45
CA ASN A 122 -29.83 -18.69 -45.77
C ASN A 122 -28.89 -19.84 -46.13
N LYS A 123 -28.34 -19.80 -47.35
CA LYS A 123 -27.30 -20.75 -47.77
C LYS A 123 -26.04 -20.54 -46.93
N ALA A 124 -25.36 -21.63 -46.59
CA ALA A 124 -24.06 -21.57 -45.91
C ALA A 124 -23.11 -20.58 -46.62
N SER A 125 -23.09 -20.58 -47.95
CA SER A 125 -22.29 -19.66 -48.77
C SER A 125 -22.54 -18.17 -48.49
N ASP A 126 -23.76 -17.76 -48.13
CA ASP A 126 -24.08 -16.35 -47.87
C ASP A 126 -23.70 -15.94 -46.46
N ILE A 127 -23.82 -16.85 -45.49
CA ILE A 127 -23.29 -16.65 -44.13
C ILE A 127 -21.77 -16.57 -44.16
N SER A 128 -21.09 -17.38 -45.00
CA SER A 128 -19.63 -17.29 -45.18
C SER A 128 -19.20 -15.90 -45.68
N LYS A 129 -19.93 -15.30 -46.64
CA LYS A 129 -19.62 -13.95 -47.14
C LYS A 129 -19.80 -12.88 -46.06
N GLN A 130 -20.82 -13.02 -45.22
CA GLN A 130 -21.06 -12.11 -44.10
C GLN A 130 -19.98 -12.25 -43.03
N ILE A 131 -19.53 -13.47 -42.74
CA ILE A 131 -18.40 -13.74 -41.82
C ILE A 131 -17.09 -13.13 -42.35
N SER A 132 -16.78 -13.28 -43.64
CA SER A 132 -15.60 -12.63 -44.24
C SER A 132 -15.67 -11.10 -44.17
N SER A 133 -16.86 -10.52 -44.31
CA SER A 133 -17.07 -9.07 -44.14
C SER A 133 -16.85 -8.65 -42.68
N LEU A 134 -17.29 -9.45 -41.71
CA LEU A 134 -17.04 -9.23 -40.29
C LEU A 134 -15.56 -9.36 -39.91
N GLN A 135 -14.85 -10.35 -40.48
CA GLN A 135 -13.40 -10.49 -40.32
C GLN A 135 -12.65 -9.24 -40.80
N HIS A 136 -13.02 -8.72 -41.98
CA HIS A 136 -12.44 -7.48 -42.51
C HIS A 136 -12.70 -6.27 -41.60
N ILE A 137 -13.91 -6.16 -41.02
CA ILE A 137 -14.24 -5.07 -40.08
C ILE A 137 -13.39 -5.18 -38.81
N LEU A 138 -13.15 -6.40 -38.31
CA LEU A 138 -12.31 -6.60 -37.12
C LEU A 138 -10.83 -6.30 -37.38
N ASP A 139 -10.30 -6.67 -38.54
CA ASP A 139 -8.93 -6.30 -38.93
C ASP A 139 -8.78 -4.78 -39.08
N GLN A 140 -9.82 -4.09 -39.60
CA GLN A 140 -9.84 -2.63 -39.68
C GLN A 140 -9.87 -1.98 -38.28
N CYS A 141 -10.62 -2.55 -37.33
CA CYS A 141 -10.58 -2.14 -35.93
C CYS A 141 -9.20 -2.35 -35.29
N GLU A 142 -8.52 -3.45 -35.60
CA GLU A 142 -7.16 -3.72 -35.12
C GLU A 142 -6.14 -2.71 -35.66
N ASN A 143 -6.21 -2.35 -36.94
CA ASN A 143 -5.35 -1.28 -37.49
C ASN A 143 -5.57 0.07 -36.81
N THR A 144 -6.81 0.37 -36.40
CA THR A 144 -7.14 1.60 -35.66
C THR A 144 -6.59 1.53 -34.23
N LEU A 145 -6.62 0.35 -33.61
CA LEU A 145 -6.10 0.13 -32.26
C LEU A 145 -4.56 0.15 -32.22
N HIS A 146 -3.88 -0.40 -33.23
CA HIS A 146 -2.42 -0.35 -33.39
C HIS A 146 -1.91 1.04 -33.79
N GLN A 147 -2.67 1.82 -34.57
CA GLN A 147 -2.36 3.23 -34.80
C GLN A 147 -2.40 4.05 -33.51
N SER A 148 -3.30 3.72 -32.57
CA SER A 148 -3.30 4.35 -31.24
C SER A 148 -2.11 3.92 -30.37
N GLY A 149 -1.44 2.80 -30.68
CA GLY A 149 -0.31 2.27 -29.92
C GLY A 149 1.08 2.71 -30.40
N ASN A 150 1.20 3.22 -31.64
CA ASN A 150 2.50 3.50 -32.27
C ASN A 150 2.63 4.87 -32.98
N ALA A 151 1.72 5.82 -32.76
CA ALA A 151 1.76 7.16 -33.38
C ALA A 151 2.72 8.15 -32.70
N GLY A 152 3.98 7.75 -32.48
CA GLY A 152 5.04 8.64 -32.03
C GLY A 152 6.23 8.59 -32.96
N THR A 153 6.36 9.54 -33.90
CA THR A 153 7.64 10.24 -34.20
C THR A 153 7.65 11.16 -35.43
N ALA A 154 6.69 11.11 -36.37
CA ALA A 154 6.74 12.00 -37.56
C ALA A 154 5.49 12.85 -37.82
N GLN A 155 4.28 12.31 -37.64
CA GLN A 155 3.04 13.10 -37.79
C GLN A 155 2.68 13.89 -36.53
N SER A 156 3.11 13.42 -35.35
CA SER A 156 2.80 14.04 -34.06
C SER A 156 3.46 15.42 -33.89
N THR A 157 4.57 15.72 -34.58
CA THR A 157 5.22 17.05 -34.47
C THR A 157 4.49 18.12 -35.27
N ASN A 158 3.93 17.79 -36.43
CA ASN A 158 3.13 18.72 -37.23
C ASN A 158 1.75 18.94 -36.60
N ILE A 159 1.13 17.87 -36.09
CA ILE A 159 -0.15 17.94 -35.39
C ILE A 159 0.03 18.65 -34.04
N ALA A 160 1.10 18.40 -33.28
CA ALA A 160 1.38 19.13 -32.05
C ALA A 160 1.68 20.61 -32.32
N LYS A 161 2.38 20.95 -33.41
CA LYS A 161 2.58 22.35 -33.81
C LYS A 161 1.28 23.04 -34.24
N GLN A 162 0.42 22.36 -35.01
CA GLN A 162 -0.90 22.89 -35.38
C GLN A 162 -1.83 23.03 -34.18
N LEU A 163 -1.87 22.05 -33.27
CA LEU A 163 -2.63 22.14 -32.02
C LEU A 163 -2.11 23.24 -31.11
N MET A 164 -0.79 23.41 -31.00
CA MET A 164 -0.18 24.48 -30.20
C MET A 164 -0.47 25.86 -30.82
N GLN A 165 -0.52 25.95 -32.15
CA GLN A 165 -0.92 27.15 -32.89
C GLN A 165 -2.42 27.46 -32.74
N GLU A 166 -3.29 26.44 -32.78
CA GLU A 166 -4.74 26.59 -32.55
C GLU A 166 -5.06 26.90 -31.07
N LEU A 167 -4.32 26.35 -30.12
CA LEU A 167 -4.40 26.71 -28.70
C LEU A 167 -3.97 28.16 -28.46
N GLN A 168 -2.90 28.62 -29.10
CA GLN A 168 -2.47 30.02 -29.03
C GLN A 168 -3.50 30.96 -29.67
N ALA A 169 -4.06 30.59 -30.83
CA ALA A 169 -5.09 31.37 -31.52
C ALA A 169 -6.43 31.41 -30.78
N SER A 170 -6.77 30.35 -30.02
CA SER A 170 -7.98 30.29 -29.19
C SER A 170 -7.81 30.96 -27.82
N SER A 171 -6.58 31.04 -27.29
CA SER A 171 -6.28 31.77 -26.05
C SER A 171 -6.49 33.29 -26.17
N ASP A 172 -6.27 33.86 -27.37
CA ASP A 172 -6.47 35.30 -27.63
C ASP A 172 -7.94 35.68 -27.88
N ARG A 173 -8.86 34.70 -27.99
CA ARG A 173 -10.30 34.93 -28.21
C ARG A 173 -11.11 34.49 -26.99
N SER A 174 -10.90 35.20 -25.88
CA SER A 174 -11.73 35.06 -24.69
C SER A 174 -13.11 35.68 -24.94
N GLY A 175 -14.07 34.91 -25.48
CA GLY A 175 -15.46 35.38 -25.51
C GLY A 175 -16.50 34.67 -26.37
N ASP A 176 -16.22 33.55 -27.04
CA ASP A 176 -17.25 32.84 -27.83
C ASP A 176 -17.37 31.36 -27.40
N ASP A 177 -18.54 31.00 -26.88
CA ASP A 177 -18.85 29.71 -26.21
C ASP A 177 -18.85 28.51 -27.19
N THR A 178 -18.65 28.77 -28.48
CA THR A 178 -18.71 27.76 -29.55
C THR A 178 -17.40 27.00 -29.78
N ASN A 179 -16.27 27.45 -29.21
CA ASN A 179 -14.95 26.89 -29.49
C ASN A 179 -14.23 26.38 -28.22
N ARG A 180 -14.94 25.56 -27.43
CA ARG A 180 -14.42 24.98 -26.18
C ARG A 180 -13.59 23.73 -26.45
N ILE A 181 -12.28 23.84 -26.31
CA ILE A 181 -11.35 22.69 -26.40
C ILE A 181 -11.38 21.95 -25.05
N THR A 182 -11.96 20.74 -25.04
CA THR A 182 -11.97 19.88 -23.85
C THR A 182 -10.81 18.90 -23.93
N TYR A 183 -9.88 19.01 -22.99
CA TYR A 183 -8.78 18.04 -22.84
C TYR A 183 -9.21 16.93 -21.90
N GLU A 184 -9.35 15.72 -22.44
CA GLU A 184 -9.55 14.52 -21.63
C GLU A 184 -8.20 13.84 -21.40
N LEU A 185 -7.63 14.05 -20.20
CA LEU A 185 -6.41 13.41 -19.78
C LEU A 185 -6.73 12.03 -19.19
N TYR A 186 -6.55 10.98 -20.00
CA TYR A 186 -6.60 9.60 -19.53
C TYR A 186 -5.24 9.19 -18.95
N SER A 187 -5.09 9.30 -17.62
CA SER A 187 -3.92 8.78 -16.92
C SER A 187 -4.17 7.36 -16.45
N THR A 188 -3.38 6.39 -16.93
CA THR A 188 -3.34 5.06 -16.32
C THR A 188 -2.54 5.14 -15.02
N PRO A 189 -3.08 4.76 -13.84
CA PRO A 189 -2.43 4.93 -12.53
C PRO A 189 -1.19 4.03 -12.30
N THR A 190 -0.66 3.41 -13.35
CA THR A 190 0.46 2.45 -13.29
C THR A 190 1.82 3.08 -13.01
N GLY A 191 2.02 4.38 -13.28
CA GLY A 191 3.31 5.07 -13.06
C GLY A 191 3.74 5.22 -11.60
N SER A 192 2.82 5.06 -10.63
CA SER A 192 3.19 5.08 -9.20
C SER A 192 4.01 3.84 -8.79
N LYS A 193 3.91 2.73 -9.53
CA LYS A 193 4.61 1.46 -9.26
C LYS A 193 6.10 1.47 -9.63
N ASP A 194 6.60 2.53 -10.28
CA ASP A 194 8.02 2.61 -10.59
C ASP A 194 8.85 3.11 -9.40
N ASN A 195 8.27 3.97 -8.54
CA ASN A 195 8.90 4.38 -7.28
C ASN A 195 9.05 3.22 -6.29
N THR A 196 8.14 2.24 -6.31
CA THR A 196 8.25 1.06 -5.44
C THR A 196 9.40 0.15 -5.85
N LYS A 197 9.71 0.07 -7.15
CA LYS A 197 10.91 -0.66 -7.64
C LYS A 197 12.19 0.04 -7.23
N LEU A 198 12.24 1.38 -7.34
CA LEU A 198 13.38 2.16 -6.88
C LEU A 198 13.59 2.02 -5.36
N PHE A 199 12.51 2.07 -4.58
CA PHE A 199 12.56 1.84 -3.14
C PHE A 199 13.08 0.43 -2.80
N ALA A 200 12.61 -0.60 -3.51
CA ALA A 200 13.11 -1.96 -3.33
C ALA A 200 14.60 -2.12 -3.69
N ASP A 201 15.12 -1.38 -4.67
CA ASP A 201 16.55 -1.38 -4.98
C ASP A 201 17.37 -0.68 -3.88
N ILE A 202 16.90 0.47 -3.38
CA ILE A 202 17.53 1.17 -2.24
C ILE A 202 17.53 0.27 -1.01
N GLU A 203 16.42 -0.39 -0.70
CA GLU A 203 16.29 -1.32 0.42
C GLU A 203 17.27 -2.49 0.28
N LYS A 204 17.39 -3.09 -0.90
CA LYS A 204 18.37 -4.16 -1.18
C LYS A 204 19.81 -3.68 -0.98
N ARG A 205 20.14 -2.46 -1.41
CA ARG A 205 21.46 -1.87 -1.23
C ARG A 205 21.75 -1.59 0.25
N VAL A 206 20.77 -1.06 0.98
CA VAL A 206 20.86 -0.84 2.44
C VAL A 206 21.05 -2.17 3.15
N ALA A 207 20.26 -3.20 2.84
CA ALA A 207 20.42 -4.54 3.42
C ALA A 207 21.79 -5.17 3.11
N SER A 208 22.35 -4.90 1.92
CA SER A 208 23.71 -5.35 1.58
C SER A 208 24.78 -4.62 2.40
N LEU A 209 24.60 -3.32 2.64
CA LEU A 209 25.47 -2.52 3.51
C LEU A 209 25.35 -2.93 4.98
N GLU A 210 24.13 -3.16 5.46
CA GLU A 210 23.85 -3.66 6.81
C GLU A 210 24.44 -5.05 7.02
N ASN A 211 24.36 -5.94 6.04
CA ASN A 211 24.99 -7.25 6.12
C ASN A 211 26.53 -7.15 6.10
N GLY A 212 27.09 -6.19 5.38
CA GLY A 212 28.54 -5.92 5.38
C GLY A 212 29.05 -5.30 6.68
N ILE A 213 28.24 -4.46 7.33
CA ILE A 213 28.57 -3.81 8.61
C ILE A 213 28.20 -4.70 9.81
N GLY A 214 27.27 -5.63 9.63
CA GLY A 214 26.65 -6.44 10.68
C GLY A 214 25.58 -5.65 11.45
N SER A 215 24.66 -6.37 12.09
CA SER A 215 23.63 -5.78 12.96
C SER A 215 24.27 -5.23 14.24
N THR A 216 24.82 -4.03 14.17
CA THR A 216 25.50 -3.31 15.24
C THR A 216 24.50 -2.69 16.24
N VAL A 217 23.67 -3.51 16.87
CA VAL A 217 22.82 -3.05 17.99
C VAL A 217 23.68 -2.73 19.23
N GLU A 218 24.88 -3.31 19.33
CA GLU A 218 25.75 -3.20 20.50
C GLU A 218 26.96 -2.26 20.35
N MET A 219 27.24 -1.73 19.15
CA MET A 219 28.32 -0.75 18.98
C MET A 219 27.81 0.65 19.35
N GLN A 220 27.86 0.97 20.64
CA GLN A 220 27.69 2.34 21.15
C GLN A 220 28.82 3.29 20.71
N LYS A 221 29.82 2.81 19.96
CA LYS A 221 30.95 3.59 19.48
C LYS A 221 30.99 3.57 17.96
N PRO A 222 31.15 4.72 17.28
CA PRO A 222 31.19 4.78 15.82
C PRO A 222 32.35 3.95 15.27
N ILE A 223 32.11 3.12 14.25
CA ILE A 223 33.11 2.21 13.66
C ILE A 223 34.37 2.97 13.23
N ALA A 224 34.22 4.21 12.76
CA ALA A 224 35.32 5.09 12.40
C ALA A 224 36.31 5.34 13.56
N THR A 225 35.83 5.50 14.80
CA THR A 225 36.73 5.69 15.95
C THR A 225 37.43 4.40 16.34
N THR A 226 36.76 3.25 16.23
CA THR A 226 37.41 1.95 16.45
C THR A 226 38.45 1.62 15.38
N LEU A 227 38.20 2.01 14.12
CA LEU A 227 39.14 1.86 13.02
C LEU A 227 40.33 2.81 13.18
N ALA A 228 40.11 4.06 13.56
CA ALA A 228 41.18 5.02 13.85
C ALA A 228 42.03 4.57 15.04
N LEU A 229 41.41 4.03 16.09
CA LEU A 229 42.14 3.42 17.20
C LEU A 229 42.93 2.19 16.75
N LEU A 230 42.37 1.35 15.87
CA LEU A 230 43.09 0.20 15.34
C LEU A 230 44.25 0.62 14.43
N GLU A 231 44.08 1.66 13.62
CA GLU A 231 45.12 2.27 12.79
C GLU A 231 46.23 2.87 13.66
N GLU A 232 45.89 3.55 14.75
CA GLU A 232 46.84 4.05 15.72
C GLU A 232 47.60 2.89 16.39
N LYS A 233 46.90 1.83 16.82
CA LYS A 233 47.51 0.61 17.38
C LYS A 233 48.38 -0.13 16.36
N LEU A 234 48.02 -0.11 15.08
CA LEU A 234 48.81 -0.66 13.99
C LEU A 234 50.05 0.21 13.72
N SER A 235 49.92 1.53 13.82
CA SER A 235 51.04 2.47 13.72
C SER A 235 52.03 2.34 14.87
N LEU A 236 51.55 1.92 16.05
CA LEU A 236 52.36 1.59 17.23
C LEU A 236 53.09 0.25 17.10
N LEU A 237 52.72 -0.60 16.14
CA LEU A 237 53.41 -1.85 15.83
C LEU A 237 54.72 -1.60 15.04
N ASP A 238 54.98 -0.37 14.60
CA ASP A 238 56.27 0.07 14.06
C ASP A 238 57.24 0.32 15.24
N GLU A 239 58.11 -0.66 15.53
CA GLU A 239 59.06 -0.65 16.66
C GLU A 239 59.88 0.65 16.76
N ASN A 240 60.19 1.29 15.63
CA ASN A 240 60.96 2.54 15.61
C ASN A 240 60.15 3.74 16.13
N LYS A 241 58.83 3.77 15.93
CA LYS A 241 57.97 4.85 16.43
C LYS A 241 57.65 4.67 17.92
N LEU A 242 57.57 3.43 18.39
CA LEU A 242 57.33 3.13 19.80
C LEU A 242 58.46 3.66 20.70
N ALA A 243 59.72 3.45 20.32
CA ALA A 243 60.88 3.95 21.06
C ALA A 243 60.95 5.50 21.12
N ILE A 244 60.53 6.18 20.04
CA ILE A 244 60.48 7.65 19.97
C ILE A 244 59.32 8.20 20.82
N VAL A 245 58.19 7.48 20.88
CA VAL A 245 57.06 7.86 21.72
C VAL A 245 57.37 7.65 23.20
N GLU A 246 58.04 6.55 23.57
CA GLU A 246 58.44 6.27 24.96
C GLU A 246 59.41 7.32 25.51
N THR A 247 60.41 7.72 24.72
CA THR A 247 61.34 8.79 25.10
C THR A 247 60.67 10.16 25.21
N LYS A 248 59.69 10.46 24.34
CA LYS A 248 58.89 11.69 24.44
C LYS A 248 57.97 11.70 25.66
N ILE A 249 57.32 10.58 25.97
CA ILE A 249 56.47 10.45 27.17
C ILE A 249 57.28 10.66 28.45
N ALA A 250 58.48 10.08 28.54
CA ALA A 250 59.38 10.31 29.67
C ALA A 250 59.72 11.80 29.83
N SER A 251 60.07 12.49 28.73
CA SER A 251 60.39 13.93 28.77
C SER A 251 59.19 14.83 29.11
N LEU A 252 57.97 14.44 28.72
CA LEU A 252 56.76 15.18 29.03
C LEU A 252 56.29 14.94 30.45
N SER A 253 56.49 13.74 30.99
CA SER A 253 56.24 13.42 32.40
C SER A 253 57.10 14.31 33.30
N ASP A 254 58.40 14.41 33.01
CA ASP A 254 59.32 15.29 33.74
C ASP A 254 58.95 16.78 33.62
N ALA A 255 58.41 17.20 32.47
CA ALA A 255 57.97 18.58 32.26
C ALA A 255 56.66 18.91 33.00
N LEU A 256 55.73 17.96 33.10
CA LEU A 256 54.44 18.12 33.76
C LEU A 256 54.56 18.17 35.29
N GLU A 257 55.47 17.38 35.85
CA GLU A 257 55.78 17.40 37.29
C GLU A 257 56.33 18.78 37.72
N ASN A 258 56.93 19.53 36.79
CA ASN A 258 57.43 20.89 37.01
C ASN A 258 56.39 22.01 36.81
N SER A 259 55.18 21.74 36.28
CA SER A 259 54.20 22.77 35.90
C SER A 259 52.91 22.79 36.74
N SER A 260 52.91 22.21 37.94
CA SER A 260 51.74 22.01 38.85
C SER A 260 51.16 23.30 39.48
N ALA A 261 51.01 24.40 38.75
CA ALA A 261 50.41 25.63 39.30
C ALA A 261 49.46 26.28 38.29
N THR A 262 48.16 25.94 38.37
CA THR A 262 46.97 26.78 38.03
C THR A 262 45.70 25.91 38.00
N MET A 263 45.02 25.73 39.15
CA MET A 263 43.85 24.82 39.27
C MET A 263 42.51 25.48 39.65
N GLU A 264 42.38 26.82 39.69
CA GLU A 264 41.11 27.46 40.12
C GLU A 264 40.14 27.84 38.99
N SER A 265 40.56 27.84 37.72
CA SER A 265 39.63 27.98 36.56
C SER A 265 39.11 26.63 36.04
N SER A 266 39.58 25.52 36.60
CA SER A 266 39.31 24.16 36.10
C SER A 266 37.85 23.77 36.28
N GLU A 267 37.32 23.78 37.50
CA GLU A 267 36.02 23.16 37.79
C GLU A 267 34.85 23.72 36.97
N LYS A 268 34.78 25.03 36.74
CA LYS A 268 33.70 25.62 35.91
C LYS A 268 33.87 25.30 34.43
N VAL A 269 35.12 25.26 33.96
CA VAL A 269 35.45 24.90 32.56
C VAL A 269 35.24 23.41 32.35
N ASP A 270 35.57 22.58 33.33
CA ASP A 270 35.34 21.14 33.35
C ASP A 270 33.84 20.82 33.35
N ASN A 271 33.05 21.49 34.21
CA ASN A 271 31.59 21.38 34.18
C ASN A 271 30.99 21.82 32.83
N LEU A 272 31.54 22.89 32.22
CA LEU A 272 31.08 23.35 30.91
C LEU A 272 31.49 22.37 29.79
N PHE A 273 32.65 21.73 29.92
CA PHE A 273 33.13 20.69 29.01
C PHE A 273 32.30 19.42 29.12
N GLU A 274 31.91 19.01 30.33
CA GLU A 274 30.97 17.90 30.55
C GLU A 274 29.60 18.19 29.95
N LEU A 275 29.06 19.40 30.18
CA LEU A 275 27.82 19.82 29.54
C LEU A 275 27.98 19.80 28.01
N MET A 276 29.07 20.35 27.48
CA MET A 276 29.31 20.33 26.04
C MET A 276 29.37 18.91 25.48
N ASN A 277 30.01 17.97 26.17
CA ASN A 277 30.05 16.56 25.75
C ASN A 277 28.67 15.89 25.78
N GLN A 278 27.82 16.17 26.78
CA GLN A 278 26.45 15.65 26.83
C GLN A 278 25.59 16.20 25.68
N TRP A 279 25.77 17.48 25.34
CA TRP A 279 25.02 18.14 24.29
C TRP A 279 25.60 17.95 22.89
N ASP A 280 26.87 17.56 22.75
CA ASP A 280 27.51 17.31 21.44
C ASP A 280 26.85 16.13 20.72
N SER A 281 26.62 15.02 21.44
CA SER A 281 25.87 13.87 20.91
C SER A 281 24.45 14.25 20.47
N THR A 282 23.76 15.06 21.29
CA THR A 282 22.40 15.52 20.97
C THR A 282 22.39 16.48 19.77
N SER A 283 23.37 17.38 19.70
CA SER A 283 23.54 18.36 18.61
C SER A 283 23.74 17.67 17.26
N GLN A 284 24.52 16.59 17.22
CA GLN A 284 24.70 15.77 16.01
C GLN A 284 23.41 15.08 15.55
N GLN A 285 22.47 14.80 16.45
CA GLN A 285 21.19 14.16 16.14
C GLN A 285 20.08 15.14 15.73
N VAL A 286 20.18 16.43 16.10
CA VAL A 286 19.16 17.45 15.80
C VAL A 286 18.83 17.54 14.30
N PRO A 287 19.81 17.63 13.37
CA PRO A 287 19.50 17.70 11.93
C PRO A 287 18.72 16.47 11.42
N MET A 288 19.07 15.26 11.88
CA MET A 288 18.36 14.03 11.54
C MET A 288 16.92 14.04 12.05
N ILE A 289 16.69 14.52 13.28
CA ILE A 289 15.34 14.65 13.85
C ILE A 289 14.50 15.65 13.05
N VAL A 290 15.09 16.77 12.62
CA VAL A 290 14.41 17.77 11.80
C VAL A 290 14.06 17.20 10.42
N GLU A 291 14.98 16.49 9.76
CA GLU A 291 14.70 15.84 8.47
C GLU A 291 13.59 14.79 8.58
N ARG A 292 13.59 14.01 9.67
CA ARG A 292 12.50 13.07 9.98
C ARG A 292 11.16 13.79 10.20
N LEU A 293 11.15 14.90 10.93
CA LEU A 293 9.95 15.72 11.13
C LEU A 293 9.41 16.30 9.82
N VAL A 294 10.30 16.77 8.92
CA VAL A 294 9.91 17.26 7.60
C VAL A 294 9.31 16.13 6.76
N SER A 295 9.92 14.95 6.77
CA SER A 295 9.40 13.76 6.08
C SER A 295 8.03 13.32 6.62
N LEU A 296 7.83 13.41 7.94
CA LEU A 296 6.59 13.02 8.61
C LEU A 296 5.49 14.10 8.57
N LYS A 297 5.84 15.34 8.20
CA LYS A 297 4.90 16.47 8.09
C LYS A 297 3.68 16.12 7.24
N GLY A 298 3.87 15.49 6.08
CA GLY A 298 2.77 15.14 5.18
C GLY A 298 1.77 14.18 5.82
N VAL A 299 2.26 13.21 6.59
CA VAL A 299 1.41 12.26 7.34
C VAL A 299 0.69 12.98 8.48
N HIS A 300 1.37 13.87 9.21
CA HIS A 300 0.72 14.66 10.25
C HIS A 300 -0.37 15.58 9.69
N GLU A 301 -0.14 16.23 8.56
CA GLU A 301 -1.11 17.11 7.91
C GLU A 301 -2.33 16.31 7.42
N GLN A 302 -2.11 15.13 6.82
CA GLN A 302 -3.20 14.21 6.48
C GLN A 302 -3.96 13.72 7.71
N GLY A 303 -3.24 13.40 8.81
CA GLY A 303 -3.83 13.02 10.08
C GLY A 303 -4.72 14.11 10.67
N ILE A 304 -4.26 15.37 10.65
CA ILE A 304 -5.05 16.53 11.09
C ILE A 304 -6.29 16.70 10.22
N SER A 305 -6.16 16.60 8.89
CA SER A 305 -7.31 16.67 7.98
C SER A 305 -8.32 15.55 8.25
N ALA A 306 -7.86 14.32 8.47
CA ALA A 306 -8.72 13.18 8.76
C ALA A 306 -9.47 13.37 10.08
N VAL A 307 -8.79 13.85 11.13
CA VAL A 307 -9.43 14.17 12.42
C VAL A 307 -10.49 15.25 12.24
N ASN A 308 -10.23 16.30 11.46
CA ASN A 308 -11.21 17.35 11.17
C ASN A 308 -12.42 16.80 10.40
N SER A 309 -12.19 15.94 9.40
CA SER A 309 -13.27 15.28 8.66
C SER A 309 -14.10 14.36 9.56
N ILE A 310 -13.49 13.64 10.49
CA ILE A 310 -14.19 12.82 11.49
C ILE A 310 -15.05 13.70 12.40
N HIS A 311 -14.52 14.83 12.86
CA HIS A 311 -15.27 15.77 13.69
C HIS A 311 -16.48 16.35 12.92
N GLN A 312 -16.31 16.70 11.64
CA GLN A 312 -17.40 17.16 10.78
C GLN A 312 -18.45 16.06 10.57
N LEU A 313 -18.03 14.82 10.29
CA LEU A 313 -18.94 13.68 10.18
C LEU A 313 -19.71 13.41 11.47
N GLN A 314 -19.07 13.55 12.64
CA GLN A 314 -19.74 13.38 13.93
C GLN A 314 -20.81 14.46 14.14
N LYS A 315 -20.52 15.71 13.77
CA LYS A 315 -21.48 16.81 13.81
C LYS A 315 -22.66 16.53 12.87
N ASP A 316 -22.39 16.12 11.64
CA ASP A 316 -23.42 15.79 10.66
C ASP A 316 -24.27 14.59 11.14
N GLN A 317 -23.64 13.57 11.73
CA GLN A 317 -24.33 12.42 12.33
C GLN A 317 -25.25 12.85 13.48
N SER A 318 -24.80 13.75 14.36
CA SER A 318 -25.67 14.28 15.42
C SER A 318 -26.87 15.05 14.84
N SER A 319 -26.65 15.85 13.79
CA SER A 319 -27.72 16.62 13.15
C SER A 319 -28.74 15.70 12.46
N VAL A 320 -28.29 14.69 11.73
CA VAL A 320 -29.15 13.67 11.12
C VAL A 320 -29.93 12.91 12.19
N THR A 321 -29.29 12.57 13.31
CA THR A 321 -29.95 11.87 14.42
C THR A 321 -31.06 12.73 15.04
N ASP A 322 -30.83 14.03 15.20
CA ASP A 322 -31.84 14.96 15.73
C ASP A 322 -32.99 15.18 14.75
N LEU A 323 -32.70 15.28 13.45
CA LEU A 323 -33.73 15.31 12.40
C LEU A 323 -34.56 14.01 12.39
N LEU A 324 -33.91 12.86 12.57
CA LEU A 324 -34.60 11.56 12.65
C LEU A 324 -35.49 11.47 13.89
N LYS A 325 -35.04 11.98 15.05
CA LYS A 325 -35.88 12.09 16.25
C LYS A 325 -37.08 13.02 16.03
N SER A 326 -36.86 14.16 15.38
CA SER A 326 -37.93 15.13 15.09
C SER A 326 -38.98 14.57 14.11
N THR A 327 -38.54 13.86 13.08
CA THR A 327 -39.44 13.20 12.12
C THR A 327 -40.18 12.03 12.79
N ALA A 328 -39.52 11.22 13.62
CA ALA A 328 -40.18 10.18 14.41
C ALA A 328 -41.25 10.77 15.35
N ALA A 329 -40.96 11.89 16.02
CA ALA A 329 -41.94 12.58 16.86
C ALA A 329 -43.13 13.11 16.05
N SER A 330 -42.89 13.58 14.81
CA SER A 330 -43.94 14.03 13.90
C SER A 330 -44.83 12.88 13.42
N PHE A 331 -44.24 11.72 13.13
CA PHE A 331 -44.98 10.48 12.83
C PHE A 331 -45.84 10.03 14.01
N GLN A 332 -45.29 10.05 15.24
CA GLN A 332 -46.05 9.70 16.43
C GLN A 332 -47.25 10.64 16.64
N ARG A 333 -47.07 11.95 16.42
CA ARG A 333 -48.18 12.92 16.47
C ARG A 333 -49.24 12.62 15.41
N LEU A 334 -48.81 12.31 14.18
CA LEU A 334 -49.71 11.98 13.08
C LEU A 334 -50.49 10.68 13.35
N GLU A 335 -49.86 9.67 13.94
CA GLU A 335 -50.51 8.44 14.39
C GLU A 335 -51.57 8.72 15.47
N THR A 336 -51.21 9.52 16.49
CA THR A 336 -52.18 9.91 17.52
C THR A 336 -53.36 10.70 16.95
N ALA A 337 -53.11 11.60 16.00
CA ALA A 337 -54.16 12.37 15.33
C ALA A 337 -55.05 11.47 14.46
N PHE A 338 -54.49 10.44 13.81
CA PHE A 338 -55.29 9.47 13.08
C PHE A 338 -56.16 8.62 13.99
N GLU A 339 -55.65 8.16 15.12
CA GLU A 339 -56.44 7.36 16.06
C GLU A 339 -57.55 8.19 16.72
N GLU A 340 -57.28 9.46 17.01
CA GLU A 340 -58.30 10.41 17.47
C GLU A 340 -59.36 10.68 16.39
N ASN A 341 -58.94 10.98 15.16
CA ASN A 341 -59.85 11.18 14.03
C ASN A 341 -60.71 9.94 13.75
N LYS A 342 -60.12 8.74 13.82
CA LYS A 342 -60.85 7.48 13.68
C LYS A 342 -61.88 7.30 14.79
N LYS A 343 -61.56 7.64 16.04
CA LYS A 343 -62.51 7.61 17.15
C LYS A 343 -63.66 8.61 16.93
N ILE A 344 -63.37 9.81 16.44
CA ILE A 344 -64.37 10.83 16.10
C ILE A 344 -65.27 10.33 14.96
N ILE A 345 -64.69 9.79 13.89
CA ILE A 345 -65.44 9.23 12.75
C ILE A 345 -66.36 8.10 13.23
N ASN A 346 -65.84 7.15 14.03
CA ASN A 346 -66.67 6.08 14.59
C ASN A 346 -67.82 6.63 15.43
N SER A 347 -67.57 7.61 16.32
CA SER A 347 -68.62 8.25 17.11
C SER A 347 -69.66 8.97 16.25
N ASN A 348 -69.24 9.57 15.13
CA ASN A 348 -70.14 10.24 14.19
C ASN A 348 -70.98 9.24 13.41
N VAL A 349 -70.37 8.13 12.95
CA VAL A 349 -71.06 7.04 12.26
C VAL A 349 -72.10 6.40 13.17
N THR A 350 -71.76 6.06 14.42
CA THR A 350 -72.73 5.50 15.38
C THR A 350 -73.86 6.47 15.67
N SER A 351 -73.59 7.77 15.77
CA SER A 351 -74.64 8.79 15.94
C SER A 351 -75.56 8.90 14.72
N LEU A 352 -75.01 8.76 13.51
CA LEU A 352 -75.78 8.72 12.26
C LEU A 352 -76.64 7.47 12.17
N GLU A 353 -76.10 6.30 12.52
CA GLU A 353 -76.83 5.03 12.60
C GLU A 353 -77.99 5.12 13.60
N GLU A 354 -77.77 5.66 14.81
CA GLU A 354 -78.84 5.87 15.78
C GLU A 354 -79.95 6.80 15.25
N ARG A 355 -79.58 7.86 14.51
CA ARG A 355 -80.54 8.78 13.90
C ARG A 355 -81.31 8.13 12.76
N MET A 356 -80.66 7.31 11.93
CA MET A 356 -81.31 6.52 10.89
C MET A 356 -82.28 5.51 11.50
N ALA A 357 -81.87 4.77 12.54
CA ALA A 357 -82.75 3.83 13.25
C ALA A 357 -83.99 4.51 13.85
N LYS A 358 -83.83 5.71 14.43
CA LYS A 358 -84.95 6.54 14.94
C LYS A 358 -85.90 7.02 13.82
N LEU A 359 -85.37 7.26 12.62
CA LEU A 359 -86.17 7.63 11.45
C LEU A 359 -86.91 6.43 10.88
N GLU A 360 -86.25 5.27 10.76
CA GLU A 360 -86.88 4.02 10.34
C GLU A 360 -88.03 3.62 11.29
N ALA A 361 -87.80 3.69 12.60
CA ALA A 361 -88.84 3.42 13.60
C ALA A 361 -90.00 4.43 13.60
N ARG A 362 -89.86 5.59 12.95
CA ARG A 362 -90.95 6.55 12.73
C ARG A 362 -91.67 6.35 11.39
N LEU A 363 -91.05 5.62 10.46
CA LEU A 363 -91.62 5.34 9.13
C LEU A 363 -92.40 4.02 9.10
N SER A 364 -92.09 3.07 10.00
CA SER A 364 -92.93 1.91 10.31
C SER A 364 -94.02 2.25 11.31
#